data_AF-A0A3C1N5J0-F1
#
_entry.id   AF-A0A3C1N5J0-F1
#
_cell.length_a   1.000
_cell.length_b   1.000
_cell.length_c   1.000
_cell.angle_alpha   90.00
_cell.angle_beta   90.00
_cell.angle_gamma   90.00
#
_symmetry.space_group_name_H-M   'P 1'
#
loop_
_entity.id
_entity.type
_entity.pdbx_description
1 polymer ?
#
loop_
_entity_poly.entity_id
_entity_poly.type
_entity_poly.pdbx_seq_one_letter_code
_entity_poly.pdbx_strand_id
1 'polypeptide(L)'
;MAPHSVKPNLRDFQRAKFYRFEEAVIQRHPLNQLLSLDQCRVLAHKYNATVLVKDGRGRRHAGASYEDNLITLPRWSRQTTIVLHEVAHTLVDSQYYPHHGAEFAGALIGLLSRESIGTVESNTGAMLAARLKIDLGWICSDAFSQRNKMLR
;
A
#
# COMPACT_ATOMS: atom_id res chain seq x y z
N MET A 1 7.96 24.53 -25.08
CA MET A 1 6.97 24.06 -24.08
C MET A 1 6.65 22.62 -24.41
N ALA A 2 7.02 21.66 -23.56
CA ALA A 2 6.71 20.25 -23.81
C ALA A 2 5.19 20.04 -23.74
N PRO A 3 4.60 19.22 -24.62
CA PRO A 3 3.17 18.97 -24.60
C PRO A 3 2.80 18.31 -23.27
N HIS A 4 1.84 18.88 -22.54
CA HIS A 4 1.19 18.21 -21.43
C HIS A 4 0.53 16.94 -21.98
N SER A 5 1.22 15.79 -21.89
CA SER A 5 0.61 14.51 -22.19
C SER A 5 -0.55 14.32 -21.22
N VAL A 6 -1.77 14.25 -21.73
CA VAL A 6 -2.96 13.94 -20.94
C VAL A 6 -2.69 12.61 -20.24
N LYS A 7 -2.54 12.62 -18.90
CA LYS A 7 -2.36 11.39 -18.12
C LYS A 7 -3.57 10.49 -18.41
N PRO A 8 -3.38 9.23 -18.81
CA PRO A 8 -4.49 8.33 -19.05
C PRO A 8 -5.36 8.23 -17.79
N ASN A 9 -6.69 8.26 -17.95
CA ASN A 9 -7.61 8.07 -16.82
C ASN A 9 -7.59 6.58 -16.43
N LEU A 10 -6.71 6.22 -15.49
CA LEU A 10 -6.57 4.87 -14.97
C LEU A 10 -7.72 4.56 -14.02
N ARG A 11 -8.83 4.06 -14.58
CA ARG A 11 -10.01 3.70 -13.80
C ARG A 11 -9.72 2.56 -12.84
N ASP A 12 -10.06 2.76 -11.57
CA ASP A 12 -9.89 1.77 -10.52
C ASP A 12 -11.11 0.84 -10.41
N PHE A 13 -11.07 -0.26 -11.16
CA PHE A 13 -12.14 -1.27 -11.16
C PHE A 13 -12.10 -2.21 -9.95
N GLN A 14 -11.02 -2.21 -9.16
CA GLN A 14 -10.83 -3.14 -8.04
C GLN A 14 -11.19 -2.53 -6.68
N ARG A 15 -11.18 -1.19 -6.56
CA ARG A 15 -11.40 -0.45 -5.31
C ARG A 15 -12.48 -1.03 -4.39
N ALA A 16 -13.70 -1.21 -4.90
CA ALA A 16 -14.82 -1.70 -4.09
C ALA A 16 -14.67 -3.16 -3.66
N LYS A 17 -13.94 -3.99 -4.41
CA LYS A 17 -13.59 -5.36 -4.00
C LYS A 17 -12.46 -5.32 -2.96
N PHE A 18 -11.50 -4.43 -3.14
CA PHE A 18 -10.38 -4.25 -2.23
C PHE A 18 -10.87 -3.88 -0.84
N TYR A 19 -11.67 -2.82 -0.68
CA TYR A 19 -12.18 -2.44 0.64
C TYR A 19 -12.96 -3.55 1.34
N ARG A 20 -13.74 -4.34 0.58
CA ARG A 20 -14.45 -5.51 1.13
C ARG A 20 -13.49 -6.61 1.58
N PHE A 21 -12.45 -6.90 0.79
CA PHE A 21 -11.39 -7.83 1.17
C PHE A 21 -10.67 -7.36 2.43
N GLU A 22 -10.32 -6.07 2.51
CA GLU A 22 -9.57 -5.54 3.63
C GLU A 22 -10.33 -5.66 4.95
N GLU A 23 -11.59 -5.21 4.96
CA GLU A 23 -12.47 -5.26 6.12
C GLU A 23 -12.75 -6.69 6.59
N ALA A 24 -12.90 -7.62 5.65
CA ALA A 24 -13.25 -9.01 5.95
C ALA A 24 -12.05 -9.86 6.37
N VAL A 25 -10.85 -9.58 5.85
CA VAL A 25 -9.69 -10.46 5.98
C VAL A 25 -8.58 -9.81 6.78
N ILE A 26 -7.92 -8.79 6.25
CA ILE A 26 -6.64 -8.32 6.83
C ILE A 26 -6.86 -7.44 8.07
N GLN A 27 -7.89 -6.61 8.10
CA GLN A 27 -8.16 -5.74 9.25
C GLN A 27 -8.57 -6.55 10.50
N ARG A 28 -9.10 -7.76 10.30
CA ARG A 28 -9.48 -8.70 11.37
C ARG A 28 -8.37 -9.65 11.77
N HIS A 29 -7.20 -9.57 11.13
CA HIS A 29 -6.10 -10.47 11.43
C HIS A 29 -5.59 -10.27 12.86
N PRO A 30 -5.31 -11.32 13.65
CA PRO A 30 -4.90 -11.19 15.05
C PRO A 30 -3.62 -10.37 15.27
N LEU A 31 -2.75 -10.31 14.26
CA LEU A 31 -1.51 -9.52 14.29
C LEU A 31 -1.67 -8.10 13.73
N ASN A 32 -2.88 -7.69 13.33
CA ASN A 32 -3.16 -6.30 13.00
C ASN A 32 -3.22 -5.47 14.29
N GLN A 33 -2.14 -4.79 14.63
CA GLN A 33 -2.00 -4.07 15.90
C GLN A 33 -2.27 -2.58 15.73
N LEU A 34 -2.77 -1.93 16.80
CA LEU A 34 -2.77 -0.48 16.91
C LEU A 34 -1.35 0.04 17.14
N LEU A 35 -0.99 1.09 16.43
CA LEU A 35 0.35 1.68 16.44
C LEU A 35 0.32 3.13 16.92
N SER A 36 1.36 3.54 17.63
CA SER A 36 1.71 4.95 17.81
C SER A 36 2.22 5.55 16.49
N LEU A 37 2.28 6.89 16.40
CA LEU A 37 2.82 7.54 15.20
C LEU A 37 4.29 7.17 14.93
N ASP A 38 5.09 6.99 15.98
CA ASP A 38 6.50 6.57 15.83
C ASP A 38 6.62 5.12 15.36
N GLN A 39 5.77 4.23 15.85
CA GLN A 39 5.70 2.86 15.31
C GLN A 39 5.26 2.84 13.85
N CYS A 40 4.31 3.70 13.46
CA CYS A 40 3.96 3.87 12.04
C CYS A 40 5.16 4.33 11.20
N ARG A 41 5.99 5.26 11.72
CA ARG A 41 7.22 5.70 11.04
C ARG A 41 8.22 4.57 10.88
N VAL A 42 8.49 3.84 11.95
CA VAL A 42 9.42 2.69 11.92
C VAL A 42 8.95 1.65 10.89
N LEU A 43 7.66 1.30 10.90
CA LEU A 43 7.12 0.33 9.96
C LEU A 43 7.16 0.82 8.51
N ALA A 44 6.80 2.09 8.26
CA ALA A 44 6.86 2.65 6.92
C ALA A 44 8.30 2.71 6.39
N HIS A 45 9.25 3.16 7.21
CA HIS A 45 10.66 3.26 6.85
C HIS A 45 11.36 1.92 6.64
N LYS A 46 10.84 0.83 7.22
CA LYS A 46 11.32 -0.53 6.92
C LYS A 46 11.18 -0.89 5.44
N TYR A 47 10.17 -0.34 4.76
CA TYR A 47 9.84 -0.68 3.36
C TYR A 47 10.01 0.47 2.38
N ASN A 48 10.02 1.71 2.87
CA ASN A 48 10.32 2.91 2.12
C ASN A 48 11.03 3.90 3.03
N ALA A 49 12.36 3.82 3.09
CA ALA A 49 13.18 4.58 4.04
C ALA A 49 13.03 6.11 3.91
N THR A 50 12.59 6.61 2.76
CA THR A 50 12.48 8.05 2.47
C THR A 50 11.05 8.58 2.55
N VAL A 51 10.05 7.73 2.84
CA VAL A 51 8.64 8.15 2.89
C VAL A 51 8.39 9.15 4.01
N LEU A 52 7.75 10.27 3.70
CA LEU A 52 7.29 11.20 4.72
C LEU A 52 6.04 10.62 5.40
N VAL A 53 6.03 10.60 6.74
CA VAL A 53 4.87 10.13 7.53
C VAL A 53 4.28 11.28 8.32
N LYS A 54 3.05 11.70 7.95
CA LYS A 54 2.32 12.78 8.62
C LYS A 54 1.26 12.24 9.59
N ASP A 55 1.05 12.96 10.70
CA ASP A 55 0.09 12.66 11.78
C ASP A 55 -1.38 12.59 11.30
N GLY A 56 -1.72 13.28 10.20
CA GLY A 56 -3.06 13.25 9.63
C GLY A 56 -4.16 13.85 10.50
N ARG A 57 -3.81 14.72 11.46
CA ARG A 57 -4.78 15.43 12.30
C ARG A 57 -5.83 16.14 11.44
N GLY A 58 -7.10 15.96 11.81
CA GLY A 58 -8.24 16.53 11.09
C GLY A 58 -8.68 15.76 9.83
N ARG A 59 -7.98 14.68 9.45
CA ARG A 59 -8.40 13.85 8.31
C ARG A 59 -9.42 12.79 8.70
N ARG A 60 -10.36 12.55 7.77
CA ARG A 60 -11.36 11.47 7.83
C ARG A 60 -10.84 10.15 7.27
N HIS A 61 -9.77 10.19 6.48
CA HIS A 61 -9.20 9.04 5.77
C HIS A 61 -7.68 9.05 5.91
N ALA A 62 -7.09 7.86 6.02
CA ALA A 62 -5.69 7.67 5.67
C ALA A 62 -5.51 7.95 4.16
N GLY A 63 -4.28 8.20 3.75
CA GLY A 63 -3.98 8.34 2.33
C GLY A 63 -2.50 8.51 2.05
N ALA A 64 -2.13 8.18 0.83
CA ALA A 64 -0.78 8.23 0.31
C ALA A 64 -0.68 9.06 -0.97
N SER A 65 0.52 9.53 -1.27
CA SER A 65 0.91 10.17 -2.53
C SER A 65 2.22 9.54 -3.00
N TYR A 66 2.20 8.92 -4.18
CA TYR A 66 3.41 8.36 -4.81
C TYR A 66 4.40 9.48 -5.16
N GLU A 67 3.89 10.57 -5.77
CA GLU A 67 4.67 11.72 -6.25
C GLU A 67 5.35 12.47 -5.10
N ASP A 68 4.61 12.74 -4.01
CA ASP A 68 5.16 13.42 -2.84
C ASP A 68 5.91 12.48 -1.89
N ASN A 69 5.94 11.18 -2.19
CA ASN A 69 6.46 10.12 -1.31
C ASN A 69 5.96 10.25 0.14
N LEU A 70 4.64 10.32 0.30
CA LEU A 70 4.00 10.73 1.55
C LEU A 70 2.89 9.77 1.93
N ILE A 71 2.80 9.45 3.22
CA ILE A 71 1.60 8.86 3.84
C ILE A 71 1.08 9.75 4.97
N THR A 72 -0.24 9.77 5.15
CA THR A 72 -0.91 10.56 6.19
C THR A 72 -1.85 9.68 7.00
N LEU A 73 -1.63 9.60 8.32
CA LEU A 73 -2.23 8.56 9.18
C LEU A 73 -2.99 9.14 10.39
N PRO A 74 -4.28 9.53 10.24
CA PRO A 74 -5.10 9.94 11.37
C PRO A 74 -5.15 8.86 12.47
N ARG A 75 -5.37 9.25 13.72
CA ARG A 75 -5.22 8.36 14.89
C ARG A 75 -5.95 7.00 14.78
N TRP A 76 -7.18 6.99 14.24
CA TRP A 76 -7.97 5.77 14.10
C TRP A 76 -7.43 4.79 13.05
N SER A 77 -6.64 5.28 12.10
CA SER A 77 -6.13 4.49 10.97
C SER A 77 -4.75 3.88 11.25
N ARG A 78 -4.19 4.08 12.45
CA ARG A 78 -2.84 3.61 12.82
C ARG A 78 -2.88 2.14 13.20
N GLN A 79 -3.07 1.32 12.19
CA GLN A 79 -3.10 -0.13 12.28
C GLN A 79 -2.04 -0.71 11.36
N THR A 80 -1.40 -1.82 11.75
CA THR A 80 -0.36 -2.47 10.94
C THR A 80 -0.78 -2.58 9.48
N THR A 81 -1.97 -3.14 9.21
CA THR A 81 -2.45 -3.36 7.84
C THR A 81 -2.72 -2.08 7.06
N ILE A 82 -3.26 -1.04 7.69
CA ILE A 82 -3.50 0.25 7.04
C ILE A 82 -2.17 0.94 6.73
N VAL A 83 -1.17 0.88 7.63
CA VAL A 83 0.15 1.44 7.35
C VAL A 83 0.77 0.76 6.12
N LEU A 84 0.70 -0.57 6.04
CA LEU A 84 1.21 -1.32 4.89
C LEU A 84 0.44 -1.00 3.59
N HIS A 85 -0.88 -0.78 3.66
CA HIS A 85 -1.69 -0.31 2.54
C HIS A 85 -1.17 1.04 2.01
N GLU A 86 -1.01 2.02 2.90
CA GLU A 86 -0.52 3.34 2.48
C GLU A 86 0.91 3.28 1.95
N VAL A 87 1.77 2.43 2.54
CA VAL A 87 3.12 2.18 2.02
C VAL A 87 3.07 1.59 0.61
N ALA A 88 2.20 0.62 0.34
CA ALA A 88 2.07 0.02 -0.99
C ALA A 88 1.75 1.08 -2.07
N HIS A 89 0.90 2.07 -1.76
CA HIS A 89 0.65 3.21 -2.65
C HIS A 89 1.88 4.08 -2.92
N THR A 90 2.85 4.11 -2.01
CA THR A 90 4.12 4.82 -2.27
C THR A 90 5.09 4.02 -3.14
N LEU A 91 4.87 2.70 -3.29
CA LEU A 91 5.75 1.84 -4.09
C LEU A 91 5.28 1.71 -5.55
N VAL A 92 3.98 1.82 -5.78
CA VAL A 92 3.36 1.65 -7.10
C VAL A 92 2.99 2.99 -7.70
N ASP A 93 3.57 3.31 -8.86
CA ASP A 93 3.35 4.59 -9.53
C ASP A 93 1.93 4.72 -10.06
N SER A 94 1.15 5.58 -9.42
CA SER A 94 -0.25 5.84 -9.78
C SER A 94 -0.42 6.57 -11.12
N GLN A 95 0.68 7.01 -11.76
CA GLN A 95 0.66 7.53 -13.13
C GLN A 95 0.64 6.42 -14.19
N TYR A 96 1.16 5.24 -13.86
CA TYR A 96 1.25 4.09 -14.76
C TYR A 96 0.25 2.99 -14.41
N TYR A 97 -0.14 2.87 -13.13
CA TYR A 97 -1.00 1.81 -12.64
C TYR A 97 -2.25 2.37 -11.92
N PRO A 98 -3.41 1.70 -12.02
CA PRO A 98 -4.57 2.06 -11.21
C PRO A 98 -4.25 2.01 -9.71
N HIS A 99 -4.87 2.89 -8.92
CA HIS A 99 -4.58 3.04 -7.49
C HIS A 99 -4.65 1.72 -6.71
N HIS A 100 -5.66 0.88 -6.95
CA HIS A 100 -5.76 -0.49 -6.43
C HIS A 100 -5.61 -1.56 -7.54
N GLY A 101 -4.67 -1.34 -8.46
CA GLY A 101 -4.33 -2.23 -9.57
C GLY A 101 -3.77 -3.59 -9.14
N ALA A 102 -3.35 -4.41 -10.12
CA ALA A 102 -2.81 -5.75 -9.86
C ALA A 102 -1.42 -5.68 -9.19
N GLU A 103 -0.66 -4.65 -9.54
CA GLU A 103 0.65 -4.29 -9.03
C GLU A 103 0.56 -3.86 -7.56
N PHE A 104 -0.42 -3.01 -7.23
CA PHE A 104 -0.74 -2.67 -5.85
C PHE A 104 -1.08 -3.92 -5.01
N ALA A 105 -1.92 -4.80 -5.56
CA ALA A 105 -2.28 -6.05 -4.88
C ALA A 105 -1.07 -6.94 -4.60
N GLY A 106 -0.19 -7.11 -5.60
CA GLY A 106 1.06 -7.85 -5.45
C GLY A 106 1.97 -7.24 -4.38
N ALA A 107 2.20 -5.93 -4.45
CA ALA A 107 3.02 -5.20 -3.48
C ALA A 107 2.47 -5.36 -2.05
N LEU A 108 1.16 -5.21 -1.86
CA LEU A 108 0.53 -5.36 -0.55
C LEU A 108 0.65 -6.79 0.00
N ILE A 109 0.48 -7.83 -0.83
CA ILE A 109 0.72 -9.23 -0.41
C ILE A 109 2.15 -9.40 0.12
N GLY A 110 3.13 -8.86 -0.60
CA GLY A 110 4.54 -8.91 -0.22
C GLY A 110 4.82 -8.22 1.11
N LEU A 111 4.19 -7.08 1.37
CA LEU A 111 4.30 -6.34 2.63
C LEU A 111 3.63 -7.10 3.79
N LEU A 112 2.39 -7.54 3.60
CA LEU A 112 1.63 -8.28 4.60
C LEU A 112 2.37 -9.54 5.06
N SER A 113 2.90 -10.33 4.11
CA SER A 113 3.62 -11.56 4.44
C SER A 113 4.90 -11.31 5.23
N ARG A 114 5.60 -10.18 5.02
CA ARG A 114 6.83 -9.83 5.76
C ARG A 114 6.56 -9.33 7.17
N GLU A 115 5.33 -8.89 7.45
CA GLU A 115 4.83 -8.56 8.80
C GLU A 115 4.00 -9.69 9.41
N SER A 116 4.09 -10.91 8.86
CA SER A 116 3.35 -12.09 9.32
C SER A 116 1.82 -11.91 9.32
N ILE A 117 1.30 -10.96 8.54
CA ILE A 117 -0.14 -10.84 8.25
C ILE A 117 -0.47 -11.82 7.13
N GLY A 118 -0.67 -13.09 7.51
CA GLY A 118 -0.78 -14.20 6.56
C GLY A 118 0.55 -14.53 5.86
N THR A 119 0.48 -15.47 4.91
CA THR A 119 1.58 -15.84 4.01
C THR A 119 1.29 -15.35 2.60
N VAL A 120 2.31 -15.35 1.72
CA VAL A 120 2.10 -15.09 0.29
C VAL A 120 0.99 -15.99 -0.28
N GLU A 121 1.00 -17.27 0.05
CA GLU A 121 0.01 -18.24 -0.41
C GLU A 121 -1.40 -17.91 0.10
N SER A 122 -1.55 -17.70 1.42
CA SER A 122 -2.87 -17.43 2.01
C SER A 122 -3.46 -16.11 1.50
N ASN A 123 -2.62 -15.07 1.38
CA ASN A 123 -3.05 -13.75 0.93
C ASN A 123 -3.40 -13.76 -0.56
N THR A 124 -2.60 -14.46 -1.39
CA THR A 124 -2.92 -14.67 -2.81
C THR A 124 -4.24 -15.40 -2.97
N GLY A 125 -4.42 -16.52 -2.26
CA GLY A 125 -5.66 -17.29 -2.29
C GLY A 125 -6.88 -16.46 -1.88
N ALA A 126 -6.77 -15.68 -0.81
CA ALA A 126 -7.86 -14.82 -0.33
C ALA A 126 -8.19 -13.68 -1.31
N MET A 127 -7.19 -13.03 -1.93
CA MET A 127 -7.42 -11.99 -2.93
C MET A 127 -8.05 -12.56 -4.21
N LEU A 128 -7.61 -13.73 -4.68
CA LEU A 128 -8.20 -14.42 -5.82
C LEU A 128 -9.66 -14.82 -5.53
N ALA A 129 -9.95 -15.34 -4.34
CA ALA A 129 -11.32 -15.64 -3.90
C ALA A 129 -12.20 -14.38 -3.87
N ALA A 130 -11.63 -13.21 -3.50
CA ALA A 130 -12.28 -11.91 -3.58
C ALA A 130 -12.39 -11.33 -5.01
N ARG A 131 -11.97 -12.09 -6.03
CA ARG A 131 -11.96 -11.70 -7.45
C ARG A 131 -11.12 -10.44 -7.72
N LEU A 132 -10.02 -10.29 -6.99
CA LEU A 132 -8.97 -9.32 -7.27
C LEU A 132 -7.97 -9.92 -8.26
N LYS A 133 -7.48 -9.07 -9.17
CA LYS A 133 -6.33 -9.32 -10.02
C LYS A 133 -5.08 -8.98 -9.24
N ILE A 134 -4.05 -9.79 -9.43
CA ILE A 134 -2.77 -9.71 -8.72
C ILE A 134 -1.66 -9.84 -9.76
N ASP A 135 -0.64 -9.00 -9.66
CA ASP A 135 0.61 -9.19 -10.38
C ASP A 135 1.61 -9.86 -9.43
N LEU A 136 1.99 -11.11 -9.75
CA LEU A 136 2.89 -11.90 -8.93
C LEU A 136 4.33 -11.35 -8.94
N GLY A 137 4.72 -10.63 -10.00
CA GLY A 137 6.04 -9.99 -10.09
C GLY A 137 6.24 -8.93 -9.01
N TRP A 138 5.15 -8.31 -8.55
CA TRP A 138 5.19 -7.28 -7.50
C TRP A 138 5.24 -7.82 -6.07
N ILE A 139 4.94 -9.10 -5.83
CA ILE A 139 4.98 -9.73 -4.49
C ILE A 139 6.42 -9.76 -3.94
N CYS A 140 7.35 -10.14 -4.81
CA CYS A 140 8.76 -10.30 -4.48
C CYS A 140 9.63 -9.18 -5.06
N SER A 141 9.04 -8.18 -5.75
CA SER A 141 9.82 -7.20 -6.49
C SER A 141 10.87 -6.52 -5.61
N ASP A 142 12.07 -6.36 -6.15
CA ASP A 142 13.09 -5.50 -5.55
C ASP A 142 12.66 -4.03 -5.49
N ALA A 143 11.45 -3.66 -5.90
CA ALA A 143 10.90 -2.31 -5.72
C ALA A 143 10.98 -1.86 -4.25
N PHE A 144 10.91 -2.80 -3.29
CA PHE A 144 11.19 -2.57 -1.86
C PHE A 144 12.62 -2.04 -1.61
N SER A 145 13.57 -2.36 -2.48
CA SER A 145 14.97 -1.89 -2.47
C SER A 145 15.27 -0.79 -3.48
N GLN A 146 14.48 -0.61 -4.55
CA GLN A 146 14.84 0.24 -5.69
C GLN A 146 14.55 1.74 -5.50
N ARG A 147 13.59 2.16 -4.65
CA ARG A 147 13.43 3.59 -4.32
C ARG A 147 14.64 4.19 -3.60
N ASN A 148 15.55 3.37 -3.06
CA ASN A 148 16.83 3.82 -2.51
C ASN A 148 17.90 4.15 -3.58
N LYS A 149 17.69 3.76 -4.85
CA LYS A 149 18.69 3.95 -5.92
C LYS A 149 18.44 5.14 -6.83
N MET A 150 17.25 5.76 -6.83
CA MET A 150 16.89 6.87 -7.73
C MET A 150 17.10 8.29 -7.16
N LEU A 151 17.80 8.43 -6.03
CA LEU A 151 18.16 9.74 -5.44
C LEU A 151 19.67 9.90 -5.24
N ARG A 152 20.48 9.24 -6.07
CA ARG A 152 21.93 9.53 -6.17
C ARG A 152 22.26 10.11 -7.52
#